data_AF-A0A1G3BEZ9-F1
#
_entry.id   AF-A0A1G3BEZ9-F1
#
_cell.length_a   1.000
_cell.length_b   1.000
_cell.length_c   1.000
_cell.angle_alpha   90.00
_cell.angle_beta   90.00
_cell.angle_gamma   90.00
#
_symmetry.space_group_name_H-M   'P 1'
#
loop_
_entity.id
_entity.type
_entity.pdbx_description
1 polymer ?
#
loop_
_entity_poly.entity_id
_entity_poly.type
_entity_poly.pdbx_seq_one_letter_code
_entity_poly.pdbx_strand_id
1 'polypeptide(L)'
;MEVNLDRPKERLAVRRSLDLSIKDGVAFASTIGFGENYINPFAVALGASNFQIGLLGSLAQLVPSFIQLKAADITERLGSRKKVVVISVFFTP
;
A
#
# COMPACT_ATOMS: atom_id res chain seq x y z
N MET A 1 4.34 -8.52 24.47
CA MET A 1 2.95 -9.01 24.39
C MET A 1 3.04 -10.47 23.92
N GLU A 2 3.16 -11.41 24.85
CA GLU A 2 3.13 -12.83 24.52
C GLU A 2 1.69 -13.21 24.20
N VAL A 3 1.42 -13.57 22.94
CA VAL A 3 0.10 -14.03 22.53
C VAL A 3 -0.09 -15.41 23.15
N ASN A 4 -0.84 -15.48 24.26
CA ASN A 4 -1.15 -16.76 24.88
C ASN A 4 -2.20 -17.49 24.03
N LEU A 5 -1.71 -18.41 23.20
CA LEU A 5 -2.51 -19.17 22.25
C LEU A 5 -2.98 -20.48 22.90
N ASP A 6 -3.84 -20.39 23.91
CA ASP A 6 -4.35 -21.56 24.66
C ASP A 6 -5.23 -22.47 23.79
N ARG A 7 -5.71 -21.98 22.63
CA ARG A 7 -6.60 -22.73 21.73
C ARG A 7 -5.93 -23.05 20.38
N PRO A 8 -5.92 -24.32 19.93
CA PRO A 8 -5.27 -24.71 18.66
C PRO A 8 -5.82 -23.96 17.43
N LYS A 9 -7.10 -23.54 17.46
CA LYS A 9 -7.72 -22.74 16.40
C LYS A 9 -7.11 -21.34 16.26
N GLU A 10 -6.73 -20.70 17.36
CA GLU A 10 -6.11 -19.36 17.35
C GLU A 10 -4.68 -19.43 16.79
N ARG A 11 -3.92 -20.48 17.15
CA ARG A 11 -2.58 -20.73 16.58
C ARG A 11 -2.63 -20.84 15.06
N LEU A 12 -3.62 -21.58 14.54
CA LEU A 12 -3.80 -21.75 13.10
C LEU A 12 -4.20 -20.43 12.41
N ALA A 13 -5.10 -19.66 13.02
CA ALA A 13 -5.52 -18.36 12.49
C ALA A 13 -4.34 -17.37 12.42
N VAL A 14 -3.53 -17.28 13.47
CA VAL A 14 -2.33 -16.43 13.51
C VAL A 14 -1.30 -16.85 12.48
N ARG A 15 -1.01 -18.16 12.36
CA ARG A 15 -0.10 -18.66 11.32
C ARG A 15 -0.58 -18.30 9.92
N ARG A 16 -1.88 -18.43 9.66
CA ARG A 16 -2.47 -18.06 8.37
C ARG A 16 -2.40 -16.56 8.11
N SER A 17 -2.66 -15.70 9.11
CA SER A 17 -2.56 -14.25 8.93
C SER A 17 -1.12 -13.81 8.66
N LEU A 18 -0.14 -14.46 9.29
CA LEU A 18 1.28 -14.18 9.05
C LEU A 18 1.70 -14.58 7.63
N ASP A 19 1.32 -15.76 7.15
CA ASP A 19 1.58 -16.19 5.77
C ASP A 19 0.96 -15.23 4.75
N LEU A 20 -0.29 -14.79 4.99
CA LEU A 20 -0.95 -13.78 4.16
C LEU A 20 -0.21 -12.44 4.20
N SER A 21 0.27 -12.00 5.37
CA SER A 21 1.03 -10.75 5.51
C SER A 21 2.36 -10.79 4.76
N ILE A 22 3.03 -11.93 4.69
CA ILE A 22 4.26 -12.08 3.90
C ILE A 22 3.94 -11.93 2.40
N LYS A 23 2.87 -12.59 1.92
CA LYS A 23 2.45 -12.50 0.52
C LYS A 23 2.05 -11.09 0.12
N ASP A 24 1.31 -10.40 0.99
CA ASP A 24 0.95 -9.00 0.82
C ASP A 24 2.18 -8.10 0.76
N GLY A 25 3.15 -8.32 1.67
CA GLY A 25 4.42 -7.60 1.66
C GLY A 25 5.25 -7.83 0.39
N VAL A 26 5.27 -9.05 -0.15
CA VAL A 26 5.95 -9.36 -1.42
C VAL A 26 5.28 -8.65 -2.60
N ALA A 27 3.94 -8.65 -2.64
CA ALA A 27 3.20 -7.93 -3.67
C ALA A 27 3.47 -6.42 -3.61
N PHE A 28 3.38 -5.84 -2.41
CA PHE A 28 3.69 -4.43 -2.18
C PHE A 28 5.13 -4.08 -2.59
N ALA A 29 6.11 -4.88 -2.18
CA ALA A 29 7.51 -4.69 -2.55
C ALA A 29 7.72 -4.76 -4.08
N SER A 30 6.95 -5.60 -4.77
CA SER A 30 7.00 -5.69 -6.23
C SER A 30 6.43 -4.41 -6.88
N THR A 31 5.30 -3.90 -6.39
CA THR A 31 4.72 -2.63 -6.86
C THR A 31 5.68 -1.46 -6.70
N ILE A 32 6.27 -1.29 -5.52
CA ILE A 32 7.24 -0.22 -5.26
C ILE A 32 8.52 -0.42 -6.09
N GLY A 33 8.98 -1.68 -6.16
CA GLY A 33 10.17 -2.09 -6.89
C GLY A 33 10.08 -1.79 -8.39
N PHE A 34 8.99 -2.17 -9.05
CA PHE A 34 8.79 -1.97 -10.49
C PHE A 34 8.17 -0.61 -10.85
N GLY A 35 7.43 0.00 -9.94
CA GLY A 35 6.74 1.27 -10.15
C GLY A 35 7.55 2.46 -9.64
N GLU A 36 7.33 2.85 -8.38
CA GLU A 36 7.79 4.13 -7.82
C GLU A 36 9.29 4.40 -8.00
N ASN A 37 10.14 3.37 -7.82
CA ASN A 37 11.58 3.55 -7.84
C ASN A 37 12.15 3.93 -9.22
N TYR A 38 11.42 3.65 -10.30
CA TYR A 38 11.91 3.87 -11.67
C TYR A 38 11.41 5.16 -12.30
N ILE A 39 10.33 5.74 -11.77
CA ILE A 39 9.69 6.94 -12.33
C ILE A 39 10.66 8.12 -12.41
N ASN A 40 11.39 8.41 -11.33
CA ASN A 40 12.35 9.53 -11.30
C ASN A 40 13.57 9.31 -12.22
N PRO A 41 14.26 8.15 -12.20
CA PRO A 41 15.31 7.84 -13.16
C PRO A 41 14.87 7.94 -14.63
N PHE A 42 13.66 7.48 -14.97
CA PHE A 42 13.12 7.63 -16.33
C PHE A 42 12.84 9.09 -16.68
N ALA A 43 12.32 9.89 -15.75
CA ALA A 43 12.14 11.32 -15.98
C ALA A 43 13.48 12.01 -16.28
N VAL A 44 14.55 11.67 -15.55
CA VAL A 44 15.91 12.17 -15.82
C VAL A 44 16.38 11.73 -17.21
N ALA A 45 16.20 10.45 -17.57
CA ALA A 45 16.60 9.93 -18.87
C ALA A 45 15.85 10.61 -20.04
N LEU A 46 14.61 11.05 -19.83
CA LEU A 46 13.81 11.83 -20.78
C LEU A 46 14.18 13.32 -20.83
N GLY A 47 15.17 13.75 -20.03
CA GLY A 47 15.62 15.15 -19.97
C GLY A 47 14.73 16.06 -19.13
N ALA A 48 13.95 15.52 -18.18
CA ALA A 48 13.15 16.34 -17.28
C ALA A 48 14.04 17.27 -16.44
N SER A 49 13.60 18.52 -16.30
CA SER A 49 14.29 19.50 -15.44
C SER A 49 14.14 19.16 -13.95
N ASN A 50 15.04 19.68 -13.12
CA ASN A 50 14.99 19.51 -11.66
C ASN A 50 13.65 19.93 -11.06
N PHE A 51 13.03 20.99 -11.61
CA PHE A 51 11.71 21.44 -11.19
C PHE A 51 10.63 20.38 -11.50
N GLN A 52 10.65 19.79 -12.70
CA GLN A 52 9.69 18.76 -13.09
C GLN A 52 9.84 17.51 -12.22
N ILE A 53 11.07 17.08 -11.92
CA ILE A 53 11.33 15.92 -11.05
C ILE A 53 10.82 16.21 -9.62
N GLY A 54 11.12 17.39 -9.08
CA GLY A 54 10.64 17.80 -7.76
C GLY A 54 9.11 17.87 -7.68
N LEU A 55 8.46 18.38 -8.73
CA LEU A 55 7.01 18.41 -8.85
C LEU A 55 6.44 16.98 -8.88
N LEU A 56 7.04 16.12 -9.69
CA LEU A 56 6.57 14.75 -9.90
C LEU A 56 6.67 13.90 -8.63
N GLY A 57 7.79 13.99 -7.90
CA GLY A 57 7.94 13.34 -6.59
C GLY A 57 6.99 13.89 -5.53
N SER A 58 6.76 15.21 -5.51
CA SER A 58 5.87 15.83 -4.54
C SER A 58 4.40 15.50 -4.81
N LEU A 59 3.97 15.57 -6.07
CA LEU A 59 2.60 15.23 -6.47
C LEU A 59 2.30 13.74 -6.26
N ALA A 60 3.27 12.86 -6.50
CA ALA A 60 3.13 11.43 -6.26
C ALA A 60 2.73 11.13 -4.81
N GLN A 61 3.27 11.87 -3.83
CA GLN A 61 2.92 11.69 -2.41
C GLN A 61 1.73 12.54 -1.94
N LEU A 62 1.48 13.67 -2.60
CA LEU A 62 0.39 14.56 -2.23
C LEU A 62 -0.99 13.91 -2.48
N VAL A 63 -1.15 13.22 -3.61
CA VAL A 63 -2.42 12.60 -4.00
C VAL A 63 -2.87 11.53 -2.99
N PRO A 64 -2.04 10.53 -2.62
CA PRO A 64 -2.38 9.58 -1.57
C PRO A 64 -2.69 10.23 -0.23
N SER A 65 -1.96 11.29 0.13
CA SER A 65 -2.16 12.01 1.40
C SER A 65 -3.57 12.62 1.49
N PHE A 66 -4.07 13.22 0.40
CA PHE A 66 -5.45 13.72 0.35
C PHE A 66 -6.49 12.60 0.40
N ILE A 67 -6.24 11.47 -0.27
CA ILE A 67 -7.14 10.32 -0.25
C ILE A 67 -7.21 9.74 1.18
N GLN A 68 -6.10 9.70 1.91
CA GLN A 68 -6.04 9.21 3.29
C GLN A 68 -6.93 10.01 4.24
N LEU A 69 -7.08 11.33 4.05
CA LEU A 69 -7.99 12.15 4.85
C LEU A 69 -9.45 11.68 4.76
N LYS A 70 -9.83 11.07 3.65
CA LYS A 70 -11.17 10.51 3.41
C LYS A 70 -11.25 9.00 3.56
N ALA A 71 -10.14 8.32 3.83
CA ALA A 71 -10.11 6.88 3.93
C ALA A 71 -11.00 6.34 5.07
N ALA A 72 -11.07 7.05 6.20
CA ALA A 72 -11.96 6.70 7.30
C ALA A 72 -13.44 6.82 6.90
N ASP A 73 -13.84 7.95 6.31
CA ASP A 73 -15.20 8.19 5.80
C ASP A 73 -15.61 7.13 4.76
N ILE A 74 -14.69 6.79 3.83
CA ILE A 74 -14.89 5.75 2.81
C ILE A 74 -15.09 4.39 3.48
N THR A 75 -14.28 4.09 4.49
CA THR A 75 -14.34 2.81 5.22
C THR A 75 -15.66 2.65 5.96
N GLU A 76 -16.15 3.72 6.58
CA GLU A 76 -17.44 3.72 7.28
C GLU A 76 -18.60 3.54 6.29
N ARG A 77 -18.59 4.26 5.15
CA ARG A 77 -19.61 4.12 4.11
C ARG A 77 -19.68 2.72 3.48
N LEU A 78 -18.53 2.05 3.30
CA LEU A 78 -18.46 0.70 2.74
C LEU A 78 -18.77 -0.39 3.78
N GLY A 79 -18.86 -0.05 5.07
CA GLY A 79 -19.24 -0.95 6.16
C GLY A 79 -18.29 -2.14 6.39
N SER A 80 -17.16 -2.21 5.69
CA SER A 80 -16.21 -3.31 5.80
C SER A 80 -14.79 -2.88 5.40
N ARG A 81 -13.90 -2.84 6.40
CA ARG A 81 -12.46 -2.60 6.23
C ARG A 81 -11.83 -3.55 5.21
N LYS A 82 -12.22 -4.83 5.23
CA LYS A 82 -11.70 -5.85 4.31
C LYS A 82 -12.06 -5.53 2.86
N LYS A 83 -13.30 -5.09 2.59
CA LYS A 83 -13.71 -4.72 1.23
C LYS A 83 -12.93 -3.52 0.72
N VAL A 84 -12.73 -2.52 1.57
CA VAL A 84 -11.95 -1.31 1.22
C VAL A 84 -10.54 -1.71 0.78
N VAL A 85 -9.84 -2.51 1.59
CA VAL A 85 -8.46 -2.96 1.30
C VAL A 85 -8.40 -3.78 0.01
N VAL A 86 -9.31 -4.74 -0.17
CA VAL A 86 -9.31 -5.59 -1.38
C VAL A 86 -9.59 -4.78 -2.65
N ILE A 87 -10.48 -3.79 -2.58
CA ILE A 87 -10.79 -2.92 -3.72
C ILE A 87 -9.63 -1.96 -3.99
N SER A 88 -9.03 -1.37 -2.95
CA SER A 88 -7.97 -0.37 -3.11
C SER A 88 -6.73 -0.94 -3.78
N VAL A 89 -6.41 -2.23 -3.58
CA VAL A 89 -5.27 -2.88 -4.24
C VAL A 89 -5.40 -2.89 -5.77
N PHE A 90 -6.62 -2.86 -6.32
CA PHE A 90 -6.81 -2.73 -7.79
C PHE A 90 -6.65 -1.30 -8.30
N PHE A 91 -6.74 -0.31 -7.41
CA PHE A 91 -6.66 1.11 -7.74
C PHE A 91 -5.29 1.72 -7.46
N THR A 92 -4.53 1.15 -6.53
CA THR A 92 -3.13 1.52 -6.31
C THR A 92 -2.30 0.90 -7.45
N PRO A 93 -1.69 1.71 -8.35
CA PRO A 93 -0.75 1.20 -9.34
C PRO A 93 0.54 0.69 -8.71
#